data_AF-A0A3B0VMR7-F1
#
_entry.id   AF-A0A3B0VMR7-F1
#
_cell.length_a   1.000
_cell.length_b   1.000
_cell.length_c   1.000
_cell.angle_alpha   90.00
_cell.angle_beta   90.00
_cell.angle_gamma   90.00
#
_symmetry.space_group_name_H-M   'P 1'
#
loop_
_entity.id
_entity.type
_entity.pdbx_description
1 polymer ?
#
loop_
_entity_poly.entity_id
_entity_poly.type
_entity_poly.pdbx_seq_one_letter_code
_entity_poly.pdbx_strand_id
1 'polypeptide(L)'
;MIETKTSWNDSGYDCDHCGGQILERTDQETGQSARVCYQCEVCGCQWRLDGEVLRVGNMPSCQRAQRVRIESQEKEPLNPTTMWVTAGGGILLLLGIIYFGGLVAIRFLLPLVIAFFVARAIYKMGKERMWW
;
A
#
# COMPACT_ATOMS: atom_id res chain seq x y z
N MET A 1 16.79 -25.32 -21.97
CA MET A 1 15.95 -24.41 -22.78
C MET A 1 15.26 -23.49 -21.80
N ILE A 2 15.31 -22.17 -21.99
CA ILE A 2 14.55 -21.24 -21.15
C ILE A 2 13.15 -21.21 -21.74
N GLU A 3 12.17 -21.74 -21.04
CA GLU A 3 10.77 -21.65 -21.42
C GLU A 3 10.17 -20.42 -20.73
N THR A 4 9.50 -19.59 -21.53
CA THR A 4 8.71 -18.47 -21.03
C THR A 4 7.24 -18.77 -21.28
N LYS A 5 6.43 -18.65 -20.24
CA LYS A 5 4.98 -18.84 -20.29
C LYS A 5 4.32 -17.60 -19.73
N THR A 6 3.48 -16.96 -20.53
CA THR A 6 2.64 -15.84 -20.10
C THR A 6 1.19 -16.30 -20.04
N SER A 7 0.53 -16.05 -18.92
CA SER A 7 -0.92 -16.24 -18.76
C SER A 7 -1.60 -14.90 -18.43
N TRP A 8 -2.86 -14.80 -18.84
CA TRP A 8 -3.70 -13.63 -18.65
C TRP A 8 -4.99 -14.05 -17.97
N ASN A 9 -5.35 -13.37 -16.90
CA ASN A 9 -6.61 -13.54 -16.20
C ASN A 9 -7.34 -12.19 -16.12
N ASP A 10 -8.67 -12.24 -16.12
CA ASP A 10 -9.47 -11.07 -15.81
C ASP A 10 -9.24 -10.68 -14.34
N SER A 11 -8.86 -9.42 -14.11
CA SER A 11 -8.69 -8.92 -12.75
C SER A 11 -10.00 -8.45 -12.12
N GLY A 12 -11.06 -8.24 -12.92
CA GLY A 12 -12.34 -7.69 -12.49
C GLY A 12 -12.34 -6.18 -12.26
N TYR A 13 -11.28 -5.48 -12.68
CA TYR A 13 -11.13 -4.03 -12.51
C TYR A 13 -11.05 -3.31 -13.86
N ASP A 14 -11.56 -2.08 -13.88
CA ASP A 14 -11.43 -1.17 -15.00
C ASP A 14 -10.39 -0.09 -14.72
N CYS A 15 -9.77 0.40 -15.78
CA CYS A 15 -8.76 1.44 -15.68
C CYS A 15 -9.37 2.82 -15.41
N ASP A 16 -9.10 3.39 -14.24
CA ASP A 16 -9.68 4.64 -13.75
C ASP A 16 -9.66 5.84 -14.72
N HIS A 17 -8.70 5.89 -15.64
CA HIS A 17 -8.51 7.04 -16.54
C HIS A 17 -8.84 6.77 -18.00
N CYS A 18 -9.03 5.51 -18.42
CA CYS A 18 -9.43 5.20 -19.80
C CYS A 18 -10.64 4.27 -19.91
N GLY A 19 -11.11 3.69 -18.80
CA GLY A 19 -12.25 2.78 -18.73
C GLY A 19 -12.00 1.39 -19.33
N GLY A 20 -10.77 1.07 -19.75
CA GLY A 20 -10.43 -0.24 -20.31
C GLY A 20 -10.22 -1.30 -19.23
N GLN A 21 -10.59 -2.54 -19.54
CA GLN A 21 -10.40 -3.68 -18.65
C GLN A 21 -8.92 -3.86 -18.28
N ILE A 22 -8.68 -4.17 -17.01
CA ILE A 22 -7.37 -4.53 -16.47
C ILE A 22 -7.28 -6.05 -16.42
N LEU A 23 -6.21 -6.59 -16.99
CA LEU A 23 -5.87 -8.00 -16.89
C LEU A 23 -4.71 -8.20 -15.92
N GLU A 24 -4.78 -9.30 -15.17
CA GLU A 24 -3.65 -9.84 -14.45
C GLU A 24 -2.79 -10.67 -15.41
N ARG A 25 -1.56 -10.23 -15.62
CA ARG A 25 -0.55 -10.91 -16.42
C ARG A 25 0.45 -11.61 -15.50
N THR A 26 0.61 -12.91 -15.68
CA THR A 26 1.64 -13.70 -15.00
C THR A 26 2.65 -14.20 -16.01
N ASP A 27 3.90 -13.75 -15.87
CA ASP A 27 5.04 -14.21 -16.66
C ASP A 27 5.86 -15.21 -15.82
N GLN A 28 6.01 -16.44 -16.33
CA GLN A 28 6.81 -17.50 -15.72
C GLN A 28 7.98 -17.85 -16.63
N GLU A 29 9.20 -17.73 -16.11
CA GLU A 29 10.43 -18.14 -16.79
C GLU A 29 11.07 -19.31 -16.03
N THR A 30 11.64 -20.29 -16.75
CA THR A 30 12.30 -21.44 -16.13
C THR A 30 13.39 -21.00 -15.14
N GLY A 31 13.27 -21.42 -13.88
CA GLY A 31 14.24 -21.10 -12.82
C GLY A 31 14.09 -19.72 -12.18
N GLN A 32 13.06 -18.95 -12.54
CA GLN A 32 12.71 -17.69 -11.88
C GLN A 32 11.36 -17.78 -11.18
N SER A 33 11.13 -16.91 -10.20
CA SER A 33 9.81 -16.72 -9.62
C SER A 33 8.86 -16.11 -10.67
N ALA A 34 7.58 -16.51 -10.60
CA ALA A 34 6.55 -15.92 -11.45
C ALA A 34 6.43 -14.43 -11.14
N ARG A 35 6.38 -13.61 -12.20
CA ARG A 35 6.21 -12.16 -12.11
C ARG A 35 4.77 -11.82 -12.46
N VAL A 36 4.07 -11.21 -11.51
CA VAL A 36 2.68 -10.78 -11.69
C VAL A 36 2.62 -9.27 -11.88
N CYS A 37 1.92 -8.82 -12.90
CA CYS A 37 1.60 -7.41 -13.12
C CYS A 37 0.18 -7.25 -13.65
N TYR A 38 -0.38 -6.06 -13.48
CA TYR A 38 -1.70 -5.68 -13.95
C TYR A 38 -1.54 -4.77 -15.15
N GLN A 39 -2.22 -5.09 -16.26
CA GLN A 39 -2.13 -4.35 -17.50
C GLN A 39 -3.51 -3.99 -18.02
N CYS A 40 -3.71 -2.71 -18.36
CA CYS A 40 -4.90 -2.30 -19.08
C CYS A 40 -4.80 -2.71 -20.56
N GLU A 41 -5.83 -3.38 -21.09
CA GLU A 41 -5.87 -3.80 -22.50
C GLU A 41 -5.93 -2.61 -23.47
N VAL A 42 -6.55 -1.52 -23.04
CA VAL A 42 -6.84 -0.36 -23.89
C VAL A 42 -5.65 0.60 -23.97
N CYS A 43 -5.17 1.08 -22.81
CA CYS A 43 -4.10 2.06 -22.78
C CYS A 43 -2.69 1.45 -22.68
N GLY A 44 -2.58 0.18 -22.28
CA GLY A 44 -1.30 -0.51 -22.10
C GLY A 44 -0.49 -0.03 -20.90
N CYS A 45 -1.07 0.77 -20.01
CA CYS A 45 -0.47 1.08 -18.71
C CYS A 45 -0.33 -0.24 -17.89
N GLN A 46 0.78 -0.39 -17.16
CA GLN A 46 1.09 -1.57 -16.34
C GLN A 46 1.51 -1.20 -14.93
N TRP A 47 1.09 -2.01 -13.96
CA TRP A 47 1.33 -1.81 -12.54
C TRP A 47 1.66 -3.11 -11.81
N ARG A 48 2.32 -3.00 -10.67
CA ARG A 48 2.35 -4.06 -9.66
C ARG A 48 1.15 -3.94 -8.73
N LEU A 49 0.91 -5.00 -7.95
CA LEU A 49 -0.16 -5.04 -6.96
C LEU A 49 -0.03 -3.94 -5.89
N ASP A 50 1.20 -3.53 -5.57
CA ASP A 50 1.50 -2.44 -4.62
C ASP A 50 1.26 -1.04 -5.21
N GLY A 51 0.84 -0.95 -6.48
CA GLY A 51 0.59 0.31 -7.18
C GLY A 51 1.83 0.90 -7.87
N GLU A 52 3.00 0.24 -7.80
CA GLU A 52 4.19 0.66 -8.53
C GLU A 52 3.94 0.64 -10.04
N VAL A 53 4.25 1.74 -10.73
CA VAL A 53 4.06 1.85 -12.19
C VAL A 53 5.23 1.19 -12.90
N LEU A 54 4.99 0.10 -13.61
CA LEU A 54 5.99 -0.57 -14.44
C LEU A 54 6.09 0.07 -15.83
N ARG A 55 4.95 0.44 -16.39
CA ARG A 55 4.86 1.04 -17.72
C ARG A 55 3.72 2.03 -17.79
N VAL A 56 4.00 3.18 -18.38
CA VAL A 56 2.98 4.17 -18.71
C VAL A 56 2.53 3.90 -20.14
N GLY A 57 1.22 3.80 -20.31
CA GLY A 57 0.57 3.60 -21.60
C GLY A 57 0.73 4.79 -22.53
N ASN A 58 0.39 4.60 -23.80
CA ASN A 58 0.59 5.61 -24.84
C ASN A 58 -0.46 6.73 -24.87
N MET A 59 -1.55 6.59 -24.10
CA MET A 59 -2.66 7.55 -24.13
C MET A 59 -2.35 8.85 -23.35
N PRO A 60 -2.89 10.00 -23.79
CA PRO A 60 -2.80 11.25 -23.03
C PRO A 60 -3.40 11.18 -21.62
N SER A 61 -4.37 10.27 -21.40
CA SER A 61 -4.94 10.00 -20.08
C SER A 61 -3.94 9.30 -19.14
N CYS A 62 -3.17 8.32 -19.62
CA CYS A 62 -2.09 7.67 -18.86
C CYS A 62 -1.04 8.71 -18.39
N GLN A 63 -0.63 9.62 -19.27
CA GLN A 63 0.34 10.67 -18.92
C GLN A 63 -0.19 11.67 -17.89
N ARG A 64 -1.48 12.02 -17.96
CA ARG A 64 -2.12 12.85 -16.94
C ARG A 64 -2.18 12.14 -15.60
N ALA A 65 -2.58 10.87 -15.59
CA ALA A 65 -2.61 10.06 -14.38
C ALA A 65 -1.21 9.94 -13.72
N GLN A 66 -0.16 9.77 -14.52
CA GLN A 66 1.22 9.73 -14.00
C GLN A 66 1.64 11.05 -13.34
N ARG A 67 1.32 12.20 -13.95
CA ARG A 67 1.63 13.50 -13.34
C ARG A 67 0.97 13.70 -11.99
N VAL A 68 -0.30 13.33 -11.87
CA VAL A 68 -1.03 13.40 -10.59
C VAL A 68 -0.37 12.52 -9.52
N ARG A 69 0.10 11.32 -9.89
CA ARG A 69 0.81 10.41 -8.96
C ARG A 69 2.12 11.02 -8.46
N ILE A 70 2.93 11.55 -9.37
CA ILE A 70 4.21 12.20 -9.02
C ILE A 70 3.96 13.37 -8.08
N GLU A 71 2.98 14.22 -8.40
CA GLU A 71 2.62 15.37 -7.57
C GLU A 71 2.10 14.94 -6.18
N SER A 72 1.37 13.82 -6.10
CA SER A 72 0.91 13.28 -4.81
C SER A 72 2.03 12.75 -3.92
N GLN A 73 3.07 12.16 -4.52
CA GLN A 73 4.24 11.67 -3.79
C GLN A 73 5.12 12.83 -3.30
N GLU A 74 5.26 13.89 -4.10
CA GLU A 74 6.03 15.08 -3.74
C GLU A 74 5.38 15.85 -2.56
N LYS A 75 4.05 15.73 -2.41
CA LYS A 75 3.28 16.35 -1.33
C LYS A 75 3.25 15.56 -0.03
N GLU A 76 4.02 14.49 0.12
CA GLU A 76 4.26 13.86 1.41
C GLU A 76 5.60 14.38 1.97
N PRO A 77 5.67 15.64 2.47
CA PRO A 77 6.87 16.10 3.13
C PRO A 77 7.01 15.25 4.39
N LEU A 78 8.02 14.38 4.39
CA LEU A 78 8.47 13.71 5.59
C LEU A 78 8.96 14.81 6.54
N ASN A 79 8.05 15.38 7.33
CA ASN A 79 8.33 16.57 8.11
C ASN A 79 9.25 16.15 9.26
N PRO A 80 10.55 16.48 9.20
CA PRO A 80 11.53 15.89 10.12
C PRO A 80 11.16 16.20 11.57
N THR A 81 10.56 17.35 11.83
CA THR A 81 10.07 17.75 13.15
C THR A 81 8.99 16.81 13.70
N THR A 82 8.06 16.33 12.88
CA THR A 82 7.03 15.37 13.33
C THR A 82 7.61 14.01 13.71
N MET A 83 8.69 13.58 13.05
CA MET A 83 9.41 12.35 13.39
C MET A 83 10.16 12.49 14.72
N TRP A 84 10.81 13.62 14.97
CA TRP A 84 11.49 13.89 16.24
C TRP A 84 10.52 14.08 17.40
N VAL A 85 9.38 14.73 17.17
CA VAL A 85 8.33 14.91 18.18
C VAL A 85 7.66 13.59 18.53
N THR A 86 7.37 12.73 17.55
CA THR A 86 6.81 11.40 17.81
C THR A 86 7.80 10.48 18.53
N ALA A 87 9.07 10.48 18.13
CA ALA A 87 10.12 9.73 18.82
C ALA A 87 10.34 10.23 20.27
N GLY A 88 10.47 11.54 20.46
CA GLY A 88 10.64 12.15 21.79
C GLY A 88 9.43 11.93 22.70
N GLY A 89 8.21 12.07 22.17
CA GLY A 89 6.98 11.78 22.90
C GLY A 89 6.86 10.32 23.30
N GLY A 90 7.22 9.38 22.42
CA GLY A 90 7.25 7.95 22.72
C GLY A 90 8.23 7.60 23.84
N ILE A 91 9.43 8.19 23.82
CA ILE A 91 10.46 7.98 24.86
C ILE A 91 9.99 8.55 26.20
N LEU A 92 9.43 9.77 26.23
CA LEU A 92 8.90 10.37 27.47
C LEU A 92 7.73 9.57 28.05
N LEU A 93 6.86 9.04 27.20
CA LEU A 93 5.74 8.21 27.63
C LEU A 93 6.23 6.86 28.19
N LEU A 94 7.22 6.23 27.55
CA LEU A 94 7.90 5.05 28.08
C LEU A 94 8.57 5.31 29.43
N LEU A 95 9.32 6.41 29.54
CA LEU A 95 9.96 6.82 30.79
C LEU A 95 8.92 7.11 31.88
N GLY A 96 7.80 7.77 31.54
CA GLY A 96 6.69 8.01 32.45
C GLY A 96 6.07 6.71 32.97
N ILE A 97 5.87 5.71 32.09
CA ILE A 97 5.34 4.38 32.49
C ILE A 97 6.32 3.64 33.41
N ILE A 98 7.62 3.69 33.09
CA ILE A 98 8.67 3.07 33.91
C ILE A 98 8.75 3.76 35.27
N TYR A 99 8.70 5.09 35.30
CA TYR A 99 8.89 5.92 36.48
C TYR A 99 7.68 5.94 37.42
N PHE A 100 6.45 6.01 36.88
CA PHE A 100 5.22 6.01 37.68
C PHE A 100 4.61 4.64 37.93
N GLY A 101 4.96 3.62 37.13
CA GLY A 101 4.14 2.42 37.03
C GLY A 101 4.77 1.08 37.41
N GLY A 102 6.10 0.94 37.34
CA GLY A 102 6.77 -0.36 37.46
C GLY A 102 6.13 -1.45 36.59
N LEU A 103 6.42 -2.73 36.88
CA LEU A 103 5.87 -3.91 36.19
C LEU A 103 4.31 -3.96 36.19
N VAL A 104 3.66 -3.24 37.09
CA VAL A 104 2.20 -3.23 37.25
C VAL A 104 1.53 -2.41 36.14
N ALA A 105 2.06 -1.23 35.79
CA ALA A 105 1.46 -0.41 34.72
C ALA A 105 1.59 -1.06 33.34
N ILE A 106 2.68 -1.80 33.08
CA ILE A 106 2.87 -2.54 31.82
C ILE A 106 1.76 -3.59 31.66
N ARG A 107 1.38 -4.28 32.74
CA ARG A 107 0.33 -5.32 32.72
C ARG A 107 -1.05 -4.76 32.37
N PHE A 108 -1.33 -3.49 32.69
CA PHE A 108 -2.60 -2.83 32.37
C PHE A 108 -2.57 -2.06 31.03
N LEU A 109 -1.44 -1.46 30.65
CA LEU A 109 -1.31 -0.71 29.40
C LEU A 109 -1.20 -1.61 28.17
N LEU A 110 -0.49 -2.73 28.27
CA LEU A 110 -0.32 -3.67 27.16
C LEU A 110 -1.68 -4.16 26.58
N PRO A 111 -2.66 -4.63 27.37
CA PRO A 111 -3.95 -5.05 26.83
C PRO A 111 -4.77 -3.88 26.26
N LEU A 112 -4.66 -2.67 26.82
CA LEU A 112 -5.34 -1.48 26.28
C LEU A 112 -4.79 -1.06 24.91
N VAL A 113 -3.46 -1.07 24.75
CA VAL A 113 -2.81 -0.77 23.47
C VAL A 113 -3.18 -1.82 22.43
N ILE A 114 -3.14 -3.10 22.77
CA ILE A 114 -3.56 -4.18 21.88
C ILE A 114 -5.03 -4.00 21.47
N ALA A 115 -5.93 -3.77 22.42
CA ALA A 115 -7.35 -3.57 22.14
C ALA A 115 -7.59 -2.36 21.20
N PHE A 116 -6.87 -1.26 21.42
CA PHE A 116 -6.95 -0.09 20.56
C PHE A 116 -6.48 -0.39 19.12
N PHE A 117 -5.37 -1.09 18.95
CA PHE A 117 -4.87 -1.48 17.63
C PHE A 117 -5.83 -2.42 16.90
N VAL A 118 -6.40 -3.40 17.60
CA VAL A 118 -7.40 -4.33 17.04
C VAL A 118 -8.66 -3.57 16.61
N ALA A 119 -9.20 -2.70 17.46
CA ALA A 119 -10.37 -1.90 17.14
C ALA A 119 -10.12 -0.99 15.92
N ARG A 120 -8.95 -0.36 15.84
CA ARG A 120 -8.55 0.47 14.70
C ARG A 120 -8.40 -0.36 13.41
N ALA A 121 -7.83 -1.56 13.50
CA ALA A 121 -7.70 -2.46 12.35
C ALA A 121 -9.07 -2.91 11.84
N ILE A 122 -10.00 -3.26 12.73
CA ILE A 122 -11.38 -3.60 12.38
C ILE A 122 -12.09 -2.42 11.73
N TYR A 123 -11.96 -1.21 12.29
CA TYR A 123 -12.56 -0.01 11.71
C TYR A 123 -12.03 0.29 10.30
N LYS A 124 -10.72 0.16 10.10
CA LYS A 124 -10.09 0.37 8.80
C LYS A 124 -10.55 -0.67 7.78
N MET A 125 -10.58 -1.95 8.17
CA MET A 125 -11.12 -3.03 7.32
C MET A 125 -12.61 -2.83 7.01
N GLY A 126 -13.41 -2.37 7.99
CA GLY A 126 -14.83 -2.07 7.79
C GLY A 126 -15.05 -0.93 6.80
N LYS A 127 -14.20 0.10 6.85
CA LYS A 127 -14.24 1.23 5.91
C LYS A 127 -13.85 0.80 4.49
N GLU A 128 -12.85 -0.07 4.34
CA GLU A 128 -12.41 -0.58 3.04
C GLU A 128 -13.42 -1.57 2.42
N ARG A 129 -14.24 -2.24 3.24
CA ARG A 129 -15.25 -3.22 2.77
C ARG A 129 -16.68 -2.68 2.61
N MET A 130 -16.93 -1.37 2.82
CA MET A 130 -18.26 -0.74 2.71
C MET A 130 -19.39 -1.51 3.43
N TRP A 131 -19.17 -1.92 4.69
CA TRP A 131 -20.24 -2.51 5.52
C TRP A 131 -21.12 -1.44 6.21
N TRP A 132 -20.92 -0.16 5.84
CA TRP A 132 -21.66 1.03 6.29
C TRP A 132 -21.72 2.03 5.14
#